data_AF-A0A2E7SBV3-F1
#
_entry.id   AF-A0A2E7SBV3-F1
#
_cell.length_a   1.000
_cell.length_b   1.000
_cell.length_c   1.000
_cell.angle_alpha   90.00
_cell.angle_beta   90.00
_cell.angle_gamma   90.00
#
_symmetry.space_group_name_H-M   'P 1'
#
loop_
_entity.id
_entity.type
_entity.pdbx_description
1 polymer ?
#
loop_
_entity_poly.entity_id
_entity_poly.type
_entity_poly.pdbx_seq_one_letter_code
_entity_poly.pdbx_strand_id
1 'polypeptide(L)'
;MTMTDTRIDYENPWVYKDTTFTSDNIGNFFGFVYRITNLQSGKAYIGRKYFWQFRKPRGKSRKVRSESDWKRYYGSSEELNADRKLIGNNCFRREIISLHETKGWVNYEETKQLFLNNVLSEDENFYNSNILGRYMKKDYYNEQRTS
;
A
#
# COMPACT_ATOMS: atom_id res chain seq x y z
N MET A 1 -24.99 8.11 23.84
CA MET A 1 -24.79 7.20 22.69
C MET A 1 -23.31 6.90 22.64
N THR A 2 -22.95 5.62 22.69
CA THR A 2 -21.65 5.07 23.09
C THR A 2 -20.50 5.53 22.19
N MET A 3 -19.50 6.20 22.77
CA MET A 3 -18.16 6.32 22.20
C MET A 3 -17.58 4.91 22.13
N THR A 4 -17.66 4.26 20.97
CA THR A 4 -16.87 3.06 20.71
C THR A 4 -15.40 3.50 20.67
N ASP A 5 -14.72 3.32 21.79
CA ASP A 5 -13.27 3.39 21.91
C ASP A 5 -12.69 2.35 20.95
N THR A 6 -12.41 2.75 19.71
CA THR A 6 -11.76 1.92 18.69
C THR A 6 -10.31 1.71 19.13
N ARG A 7 -10.14 0.75 20.04
CA ARG A 7 -8.85 0.35 20.58
C ARG A 7 -7.95 -0.07 19.42
N ILE A 8 -6.94 0.74 19.12
CA ILE A 8 -5.97 0.47 18.06
C ILE A 8 -5.20 -0.80 18.44
N ASP A 9 -5.38 -1.88 17.67
CA ASP A 9 -4.84 -3.19 18.00
C ASP A 9 -3.50 -3.50 17.32
N TYR A 10 -2.89 -2.52 16.65
CA TYR A 10 -1.62 -2.70 15.94
C TYR A 10 -0.75 -1.43 15.86
N GLU A 11 0.56 -1.65 15.75
CA GLU A 11 1.58 -0.60 15.70
C GLU A 11 1.51 0.26 14.42
N ASN A 12 1.72 1.56 14.57
CA ASN A 12 1.76 2.57 13.50
C ASN A 12 0.57 2.45 12.52
N PRO A 13 -0.67 2.70 12.98
CA PRO A 13 -1.87 2.33 12.25
C PRO A 13 -1.99 2.94 10.84
N TRP A 14 -2.76 2.27 9.98
CA TRP A 14 -3.16 2.85 8.70
C TRP A 14 -4.14 4.00 8.95
N VAL A 15 -3.94 5.14 8.29
CA VAL A 15 -4.85 6.29 8.36
C VAL A 15 -5.67 6.38 7.08
N TYR A 16 -6.98 6.61 7.21
CA TYR A 16 -7.88 6.89 6.10
C TYR A 16 -8.79 8.06 6.48
N LYS A 17 -8.81 9.12 5.66
CA LYS A 17 -9.59 10.33 5.92
C LYS A 17 -9.39 10.86 7.35
N ASP A 18 -8.13 11.00 7.75
CA ASP A 18 -7.70 11.50 9.07
C ASP A 18 -8.12 10.64 10.27
N THR A 19 -8.61 9.42 10.03
CA THR A 19 -9.01 8.48 11.08
C THR A 19 -8.21 7.18 10.98
N THR A 20 -7.98 6.53 12.12
CA THR A 20 -7.36 5.20 12.14
C THR A 20 -8.30 4.17 11.50
N PHE A 21 -7.77 3.44 10.51
CA PHE A 21 -8.49 2.36 9.85
C PHE A 21 -8.33 1.06 10.63
N THR A 22 -9.42 0.36 10.93
CA THR A 22 -9.45 -0.89 11.70
C THR A 22 -10.19 -1.98 10.94
N SER A 23 -10.20 -3.22 11.46
CA SER A 23 -10.94 -4.32 10.83
C SER A 23 -12.44 -4.03 10.71
N ASP A 24 -13.01 -3.26 11.65
CA ASP A 24 -14.43 -2.85 11.62
C ASP A 24 -14.75 -1.91 10.45
N ASN A 25 -13.75 -1.22 9.91
CA ASN A 25 -13.91 -0.31 8.77
C ASN A 25 -13.84 -1.03 7.41
N ILE A 26 -13.47 -2.32 7.36
CA ILE A 26 -13.29 -3.04 6.09
C ILE A 26 -14.62 -3.18 5.32
N GLY A 27 -15.72 -3.47 6.01
CA GLY A 27 -17.02 -3.69 5.39
C GLY A 27 -16.95 -4.68 4.21
N ASN A 28 -17.43 -4.26 3.04
CA ASN A 28 -17.45 -5.06 1.80
C ASN A 28 -16.19 -4.88 0.92
N PHE A 29 -15.22 -4.07 1.35
CA PHE A 29 -14.05 -3.79 0.52
C PHE A 29 -13.15 -5.02 0.38
N PHE A 30 -12.64 -5.24 -0.83
CA PHE A 30 -11.69 -6.29 -1.15
C PHE A 30 -10.26 -5.90 -0.78
N GLY A 31 -9.92 -4.65 -1.02
CA GLY A 31 -8.59 -4.11 -0.77
C GLY A 31 -8.53 -2.60 -0.95
N PHE A 32 -7.31 -2.09 -0.94
CA PHE A 32 -7.04 -0.67 -0.90
C PHE A 32 -5.74 -0.33 -1.63
N VAL A 33 -5.68 0.91 -2.09
CA VAL A 33 -4.46 1.56 -2.59
C VAL A 33 -3.94 2.47 -1.49
N TYR A 34 -2.64 2.52 -1.31
CA TYR A 34 -2.01 3.24 -0.21
C TYR A 34 -0.77 4.03 -0.64
N ARG A 35 -0.40 4.98 0.21
CA ARG A 35 0.88 5.68 0.21
C ARG A 35 1.60 5.42 1.53
N ILE A 36 2.89 5.13 1.46
CA ILE A 36 3.80 5.14 2.62
C ILE A 36 4.81 6.24 2.41
N THR A 37 4.94 7.14 3.38
CA THR A 37 5.91 8.25 3.32
C THR A 37 6.94 8.08 4.43
N ASN A 38 8.22 8.05 4.07
CA ASN A 38 9.32 8.19 5.02
C ASN A 38 9.36 9.64 5.50
N LEU A 39 9.13 9.87 6.79
CA LEU A 39 9.04 11.21 7.37
C LEU A 39 10.40 11.91 7.52
N GLN A 40 11.51 11.17 7.45
CA GLN A 40 12.85 11.73 7.53
C GLN A 40 13.35 12.21 6.16
N SER A 41 13.12 11.42 5.11
CA SER A 41 13.62 11.72 3.75
C SER A 41 12.58 12.34 2.81
N GLY A 42 11.30 12.31 3.19
CA GLY A 42 10.19 12.67 2.30
C GLY A 42 9.90 11.64 1.19
N LYS A 43 10.72 10.60 1.06
CA LYS A 43 10.59 9.57 0.02
C LYS A 43 9.29 8.78 0.21
N ALA A 44 8.58 8.53 -0.88
CA ALA A 44 7.26 7.90 -0.84
C ALA A 44 7.19 6.58 -1.59
N TYR A 45 6.18 5.78 -1.28
CA TYR A 45 5.86 4.54 -1.99
C TYR A 45 4.35 4.42 -2.17
N ILE A 46 3.90 4.15 -3.40
CA ILE A 46 2.50 3.85 -3.70
C ILE A 46 2.37 2.37 -4.05
N GLY A 47 1.34 1.73 -3.51
CA GLY A 47 1.04 0.34 -3.84
C GLY A 47 -0.36 -0.05 -3.42
N ARG A 48 -0.65 -1.35 -3.51
CA ARG A 48 -1.94 -1.91 -3.09
C ARG A 48 -1.79 -3.07 -2.11
N LYS A 49 -2.85 -3.31 -1.34
CA LYS A 49 -2.98 -4.47 -0.47
C LYS A 49 -4.43 -4.94 -0.44
N TYR A 50 -4.62 -6.26 -0.33
CA TYR A 50 -5.94 -6.85 -0.15
C TYR A 50 -6.18 -7.15 1.32
N PHE A 51 -7.40 -6.92 1.80
CA PHE A 51 -7.80 -7.28 3.16
C PHE A 51 -7.96 -8.78 3.34
N TRP A 52 -8.19 -9.50 2.25
CA TRP A 52 -8.53 -10.93 2.27
C TRP A 52 -7.52 -11.76 1.48
N GLN A 53 -7.25 -12.96 1.97
CA GLN A 53 -6.48 -13.98 1.28
C GLN A 53 -7.33 -15.25 1.10
N PHE A 54 -7.12 -15.92 -0.03
CA PHE A 54 -7.86 -17.14 -0.40
C PHE A 54 -6.87 -18.28 -0.54
N ARG A 55 -6.76 -19.12 0.50
CA ARG A 55 -5.80 -20.25 0.54
C ARG A 55 -6.54 -21.58 0.48
N LYS A 56 -5.92 -22.60 -0.12
CA LYS A 56 -6.43 -23.98 -0.13
C LYS A 56 -5.83 -24.73 1.06
N PRO A 57 -6.61 -25.09 2.10
CA PRO A 57 -6.09 -25.88 3.21
C PRO A 57 -5.59 -27.25 2.73
N ARG A 58 -4.58 -27.81 3.42
CA ARG A 58 -4.05 -29.13 3.10
C ARG A 58 -5.18 -30.17 3.15
N GLY A 59 -5.32 -30.96 2.09
CA GLY A 59 -6.35 -32.01 1.99
C GLY A 59 -7.77 -31.52 1.65
N LYS A 60 -8.00 -30.23 1.41
CA LYS A 60 -9.31 -29.70 0.98
C LYS A 60 -9.28 -29.30 -0.49
N SER A 61 -10.40 -29.44 -1.20
CA SER A 61 -10.52 -29.07 -2.61
C SER A 61 -10.79 -27.57 -2.83
N ARG A 62 -11.54 -26.93 -1.92
CA ARG A 62 -11.96 -25.53 -2.02
C ARG A 62 -11.03 -24.56 -1.27
N LYS A 63 -10.93 -23.32 -1.76
CA LYS A 63 -10.23 -22.21 -1.09
C LYS A 63 -11.08 -21.67 0.06
N VAL A 64 -10.43 -21.28 1.15
CA VAL A 64 -11.03 -20.61 2.30
C VAL A 64 -10.54 -19.17 2.33
N ARG A 65 -11.46 -18.24 2.65
CA ARG A 65 -11.17 -16.81 2.84
C ARG A 65 -10.74 -16.58 4.29
N SER A 66 -9.66 -15.85 4.49
CA SER A 66 -9.26 -15.32 5.79
C SER A 66 -8.75 -13.89 5.65
N GLU A 67 -8.73 -13.13 6.75
CA GLU A 67 -8.09 -11.82 6.77
C GLU A 67 -6.58 -11.97 6.48
N SER A 68 -6.03 -10.99 5.76
CA SER A 68 -4.62 -10.92 5.42
C SER A 68 -3.81 -10.24 6.53
N ASP A 69 -2.50 -10.18 6.34
CA ASP A 69 -1.54 -9.47 7.17
C ASP A 69 -1.50 -7.94 6.93
N TRP A 70 -2.56 -7.35 6.36
CA TRP A 70 -2.58 -5.94 5.95
C TRP A 70 -2.20 -4.96 7.07
N LYS A 71 -2.55 -5.24 8.33
CA LYS A 71 -2.18 -4.42 9.51
C LYS A 71 -0.66 -4.27 9.67
N ARG A 72 0.13 -5.31 9.35
CA ARG A 72 1.59 -5.35 9.51
C ARG A 72 2.35 -5.05 8.21
N TYR A 73 1.64 -4.79 7.12
CA TYR A 73 2.22 -4.65 5.80
C TYR A 73 2.79 -3.25 5.55
N TYR A 74 3.94 -3.17 4.87
CA TYR A 74 4.67 -1.93 4.54
C TYR A 74 5.08 -1.85 3.06
N GLY A 75 4.47 -2.64 2.18
CA GLY A 75 4.82 -2.66 0.77
C GLY A 75 5.90 -3.69 0.40
N SER A 76 6.11 -3.84 -0.90
CA SER A 76 7.00 -4.87 -1.48
C SER A 76 8.37 -4.36 -1.89
N SER A 77 8.66 -3.06 -1.72
CA SER A 77 9.98 -2.52 -2.04
C SER A 77 11.02 -2.98 -1.02
N GLU A 78 12.13 -3.56 -1.49
CA GLU A 78 13.24 -3.99 -0.64
C GLU A 78 13.90 -2.79 0.03
N GLU A 79 14.11 -1.70 -0.71
CA GLU A 79 14.67 -0.45 -0.22
C GLU A 79 13.82 0.15 0.92
N LEU A 80 12.51 0.26 0.72
CA LEU A 80 11.58 0.71 1.76
C LEU A 80 11.65 -0.16 3.02
N ASN A 81 11.70 -1.48 2.84
CA ASN A 81 11.78 -2.40 3.96
C ASN A 81 13.15 -2.38 4.66
N ALA A 82 14.23 -2.05 3.96
CA ALA A 82 15.55 -1.85 4.54
C ALA A 82 15.57 -0.59 5.41
N ASP A 83 15.10 0.55 4.88
CA ASP A 83 14.99 1.80 5.65
C ASP A 83 14.12 1.60 6.89
N ARG A 84 12.95 0.95 6.74
CA ARG A 84 12.06 0.65 7.87
C ARG A 84 12.74 -0.13 9.00
N LYS A 85 13.60 -1.10 8.65
CA LYS A 85 14.36 -1.86 9.65
C LYS A 85 15.44 -1.01 10.32
N LEU A 86 16.02 -0.06 9.60
CA LEU A 86 17.10 0.79 10.08
C LEU A 86 16.60 1.92 11.00
N ILE A 87 15.57 2.67 10.56
CA ILE A 87 15.11 3.88 11.28
C ILE A 87 13.83 3.67 12.09
N GLY A 88 13.20 2.50 11.98
CA GLY A 88 12.01 2.11 12.74
C GLY A 88 10.68 2.50 12.09
N ASN A 89 9.62 1.77 12.45
CA ASN A 89 8.28 1.90 11.86
C ASN A 89 7.65 3.29 12.06
N ASN A 90 7.88 3.93 13.21
CA ASN A 90 7.29 5.23 13.55
C ASN A 90 7.81 6.39 12.69
N CYS A 91 8.90 6.18 11.95
CA CYS A 91 9.43 7.13 10.97
C CYS A 91 8.68 7.07 9.63
N PHE A 92 7.63 6.24 9.51
CA PHE A 92 6.84 6.09 8.30
C PHE A 92 5.37 6.38 8.57
N ARG A 93 4.76 7.21 7.73
CA ARG A 93 3.31 7.42 7.73
C ARG A 93 2.66 6.49 6.72
N ARG A 94 1.57 5.84 7.12
CA ARG A 94 0.84 4.85 6.33
C ARG A 94 -0.57 5.35 6.04
N GLU A 95 -0.84 5.69 4.79
CA GLU A 95 -2.08 6.36 4.37
C GLU A 95 -2.82 5.51 3.33
N ILE A 96 -4.10 5.25 3.56
CA ILE A 96 -4.99 4.67 2.55
C ILE A 96 -5.45 5.80 1.63
N ILE A 97 -5.24 5.63 0.32
CA ILE A 97 -5.70 6.57 -0.70
C ILE A 97 -7.16 6.27 -1.05
N SER A 98 -7.47 4.99 -1.28
CA SER A 98 -8.81 4.57 -1.70
C SER A 98 -9.10 3.10 -1.38
N LEU A 99 -10.39 2.79 -1.18
CA LEU A 99 -10.93 1.47 -0.88
C LEU A 99 -11.74 0.97 -2.08
N HIS A 100 -11.68 -0.34 -2.38
CA HIS A 100 -12.35 -0.90 -3.55
C HIS A 100 -12.97 -2.26 -3.26
N GLU A 101 -14.17 -2.49 -3.79
CA GLU A 101 -14.96 -3.71 -3.56
C GLU A 101 -14.49 -4.93 -4.35
N THR A 102 -13.71 -4.73 -5.43
CA THR A 102 -13.26 -5.84 -6.28
C THR A 102 -11.75 -5.82 -6.48
N LYS A 103 -11.17 -7.01 -6.68
CA LYS A 103 -9.76 -7.18 -7.02
C LYS A 103 -9.36 -6.37 -8.28
N GLY A 104 -10.23 -6.33 -9.27
CA GLY A 104 -10.01 -5.62 -10.53
C GLY A 104 -9.86 -4.11 -10.30
N TRP A 105 -10.76 -3.53 -9.51
CA TRP A 105 -10.71 -2.11 -9.17
C TRP A 105 -9.47 -1.73 -8.35
N VAL A 106 -9.07 -2.55 -7.36
CA VAL A 106 -7.82 -2.31 -6.61
C VAL A 106 -6.61 -2.27 -7.55
N ASN A 107 -6.52 -3.19 -8.52
CA ASN A 107 -5.41 -3.26 -9.46
C ASN A 107 -5.40 -2.09 -10.46
N TYR A 108 -6.58 -1.74 -10.97
CA TYR A 108 -6.73 -0.61 -11.88
C TYR A 108 -6.32 0.70 -11.19
N GLU A 109 -6.83 0.94 -9.97
CA GLU A 109 -6.55 2.19 -9.25
C GLU A 109 -5.08 2.30 -8.85
N GLU A 110 -4.43 1.22 -8.42
CA GLU A 110 -2.98 1.22 -8.18
C GLU A 110 -2.24 1.67 -9.44
N THR A 111 -2.52 1.04 -10.58
CA THR A 111 -1.85 1.35 -11.85
C THR A 111 -2.05 2.81 -12.22
N LYS A 112 -3.29 3.31 -12.12
CA LYS A 112 -3.62 4.70 -12.36
C LYS A 112 -2.84 5.65 -11.45
N GLN A 113 -2.79 5.38 -10.14
CA GLN A 113 -2.06 6.21 -9.17
C GLN A 113 -0.56 6.23 -9.45
N LEU A 114 0.05 5.10 -9.82
CA LEU A 114 1.47 5.03 -10.16
C LEU A 114 1.81 5.95 -11.33
N PHE A 115 0.97 6.01 -12.37
CA PHE A 115 1.15 6.93 -13.49
C PHE A 115 0.87 8.39 -13.09
N LEU A 116 -0.23 8.67 -12.38
CA LEU A 116 -0.58 10.04 -11.99
C LEU A 116 0.47 10.71 -11.09
N ASN A 117 1.19 9.92 -10.29
CA ASN A 117 2.23 10.43 -9.39
C ASN A 117 3.64 10.32 -10.00
N ASN A 118 3.76 9.99 -11.29
CA ASN A 118 5.04 9.88 -12.00
C ASN A 118 6.11 9.11 -11.20
N VAL A 119 5.75 7.98 -10.58
CA VAL A 119 6.59 7.33 -9.56
C VAL A 119 7.93 6.80 -10.08
N LEU A 120 8.09 6.74 -11.40
CA LEU A 120 9.33 6.34 -12.08
C LEU A 120 10.24 7.53 -12.41
N SER A 121 9.77 8.78 -12.25
CA SER A 121 10.59 9.97 -12.42
C SER A 121 11.67 10.05 -11.32
N GLU A 122 12.80 10.66 -11.66
CA GLU A 122 13.86 10.99 -10.70
C GLU A 122 13.44 12.14 -9.79
N ASP A 123 12.66 13.09 -10.33
CA ASP A 123 12.27 14.33 -9.65
C ASP A 123 11.32 14.05 -8.46
N GLU A 124 10.51 12.99 -8.53
CA GLU A 124 9.40 12.74 -7.60
C GLU A 124 9.75 11.87 -6.36
N ASN A 125 11.04 11.55 -6.15
CA ASN A 125 11.55 10.84 -4.96
C ASN A 125 10.66 9.68 -4.43
N PHE A 126 10.44 8.65 -5.25
CA PHE A 126 9.72 7.43 -4.89
C PHE A 126 10.62 6.20 -4.71
N TYR A 127 10.25 5.30 -3.79
CA TYR A 127 10.78 3.93 -3.62
C TYR A 127 10.30 2.95 -4.71
N ASN A 128 9.29 3.32 -5.49
CA ASN A 128 8.79 2.50 -6.59
C ASN A 128 9.86 2.41 -7.69
N SER A 129 10.19 1.20 -8.11
CA SER A 129 11.18 0.95 -9.17
C SER A 129 10.57 0.43 -10.48
N ASN A 130 9.28 0.08 -10.48
CA ASN A 130 8.58 -0.38 -11.66
C ASN A 130 7.06 -0.18 -11.58
N ILE A 131 6.41 -0.19 -12.75
CA ILE A 131 4.96 -0.28 -12.92
C ILE A 131 4.66 -1.55 -13.72
N LEU A 132 3.79 -2.41 -13.18
CA LEU A 132 3.33 -3.67 -13.79
C LEU A 132 4.43 -4.68 -14.15
N GLY A 133 5.66 -4.51 -13.65
CA GLY A 133 6.82 -5.27 -14.13
C GLY A 133 7.13 -5.05 -15.61
N ARG A 134 6.65 -3.95 -16.20
CA ARG A 134 6.81 -3.61 -17.62
C ARG A 134 7.58 -2.32 -17.81
N TYR A 135 7.26 -1.31 -17.00
CA TYR A 135 7.92 -0.01 -17.03
C TYR A 135 8.89 0.04 -15.86
N MET A 136 10.19 0.11 -16.11
CA MET A 136 11.21 0.11 -15.06
C MET A 136 11.78 1.50 -14.90
N LYS A 137 11.93 1.97 -13.66
CA LYS A 137 12.48 3.31 -13.35
C LYS A 137 13.76 3.61 -14.12
N LYS A 138 14.62 2.61 -14.26
CA LYS A 138 15.89 2.72 -14.99
C LYS A 138 15.80 3.12 -16.46
N ASP A 139 14.67 2.84 -17.10
CA ASP A 139 14.46 3.11 -18.53
C ASP A 139 13.91 4.53 -18.74
N TYR A 140 13.52 5.23 -17.67
CA TYR A 140 12.92 6.56 -17.67
C TYR A 140 13.79 7.61 -16.97
N TYR A 141 15.04 7.28 -16.60
CA TYR A 141 15.99 8.20 -15.96
C TYR A 141 16.24 9.46 -16.79
N ASN A 142 16.39 9.29 -18.11
CA ASN A 142 16.41 10.40 -19.05
C ASN A 142 15.01 10.56 -19.63
N GLU A 143 14.09 11.15 -18.86
CA GLU A 143 12.79 11.56 -19.39
C GLU A 143 12.99 12.04 -20.82
N GLN A 144 12.24 11.48 -21.78
CA GLN A 144 12.23 12.01 -23.14
C GLN A 144 11.60 13.40 -23.07
N ARG A 145 12.38 14.39 -22.61
CA ARG A 145 12.07 15.80 -22.61
C ARG A 145 12.15 16.25 -24.06
N THR A 146 11.15 15.85 -24.85
CA THR A 146 10.85 16.57 -26.08
C THR A 146 10.53 18.00 -25.64
N SER A 147 11.41 18.91 -26.05
CA SER A 147 11.33 20.34 -25.81
C SER A 147 10.06 20.95 -26.38
#